data_AF-A0A8H7FI19-F1
#
_entry.id   AF-A0A8H7FI19-F1
#
_cell.length_a   1.000
_cell.length_b   1.000
_cell.length_c   1.000
_cell.angle_alpha   90.00
_cell.angle_beta   90.00
_cell.angle_gamma   90.00
#
_symmetry.space_group_name_H-M   'P 1'
#
loop_
_entity.id
_entity.type
_entity.pdbx_description
1 polymer ?
#
loop_
_entity_poly.entity_id
_entity_poly.type
_entity_poly.pdbx_seq_one_letter_code
_entity_poly.pdbx_strand_id
1 'polypeptide(L)'
;MNVHTISEWLKFLEPAPATADGISPTEPPSTSVFGTYAERLRSEVFNYLVVTLPNLLEVQAAVPAEAGPSGRDTLLQIFSLVPFDMFKAAIESPTFQIGSDQARFKFAKDAIELRKHTRTNGMAEETVVLAFGGGNFGGSAVHVTKKMKKRPLWKVNA
;
A
#
# COMPACT_ATOMS: atom_id res chain seq x y z
N MET A 1 -4.33 19.72 0.10
CA MET A 1 -3.22 18.76 -0.07
C MET A 1 -3.49 17.99 -1.36
N ASN A 2 -2.63 18.09 -2.38
CA ASN A 2 -2.93 17.60 -3.73
C ASN A 2 -2.39 16.17 -3.92
N VAL A 3 -3.04 15.33 -4.74
CA VAL A 3 -2.66 13.91 -4.97
C VAL A 3 -1.19 13.78 -5.43
N HIS A 4 -0.73 14.75 -6.22
CA HIS A 4 0.64 14.80 -6.72
C HIS A 4 1.67 15.02 -5.59
N THR A 5 1.33 15.83 -4.60
CA THR A 5 2.16 16.02 -3.42
C THR A 5 2.29 14.69 -2.67
N ILE A 6 1.19 13.96 -2.45
CA ILE A 6 1.24 12.66 -1.75
C ILE A 6 2.15 11.67 -2.51
N SER A 7 2.08 11.61 -3.84
CA SER A 7 2.95 10.73 -4.62
C SER A 7 4.44 11.05 -4.49
N GLU A 8 4.83 12.33 -4.41
CA GLU A 8 6.23 12.72 -4.23
C GLU A 8 6.75 12.32 -2.84
N TRP A 9 5.92 12.45 -1.79
CA TRP A 9 6.29 12.00 -0.45
C TRP A 9 6.43 10.48 -0.39
N LEU A 10 5.58 9.74 -1.11
CA LEU A 10 5.65 8.28 -1.16
C LEU A 10 6.91 7.78 -1.89
N LYS A 11 7.35 8.45 -2.95
CA LYS A 11 8.62 8.14 -3.64
C LYS A 11 9.83 8.38 -2.74
N PHE A 12 9.84 9.47 -1.96
CA PHE A 12 10.91 9.76 -1.01
C PHE A 12 11.05 8.68 0.08
N LEU A 13 9.96 7.99 0.41
CA LEU A 13 9.91 6.97 1.44
C LEU A 13 10.24 5.55 0.93
N GLU A 14 10.37 5.36 -0.39
CA GLU A 14 10.75 4.07 -0.96
C GLU A 14 12.25 3.81 -0.66
N PRO A 15 12.60 2.70 0.02
CA PRO A 15 13.99 2.38 0.27
C PRO A 15 14.70 2.19 -1.07
N ALA A 16 15.80 2.92 -1.28
CA ALA A 16 16.65 2.75 -2.45
C ALA A 16 17.01 1.26 -2.60
N PRO A 17 16.93 0.67 -3.81
CA PRO A 17 17.30 -0.72 -3.99
C PRO A 17 18.76 -0.89 -3.56
N ALA A 18 18.98 -1.75 -2.56
CA ALA A 18 20.33 -2.15 -2.17
C ALA A 18 21.05 -2.61 -3.44
N THR A 19 22.08 -1.86 -3.84
CA THR A 19 22.97 -2.23 -4.93
C THR A 19 23.54 -3.60 -4.60
N ALA A 20 23.12 -4.60 -5.36
CA ALA A 20 23.60 -5.96 -5.27
C ALA A 20 24.99 -6.04 -5.90
N ASP A 21 25.98 -5.47 -5.22
CA ASP A 21 27.38 -5.76 -5.49
C ASP A 21 27.96 -6.44 -4.26
N GLY A 22 28.35 -7.69 -4.47
CA GLY A 22 28.86 -8.55 -3.41
C GLY A 22 30.20 -8.06 -2.85
N ILE A 23 30.38 -8.40 -1.57
CA ILE A 23 31.64 -8.50 -0.81
C ILE A 23 32.15 -7.17 -0.22
N SER A 24 31.72 -6.88 1.02
CA SER A 24 32.62 -6.71 2.19
C SER A 24 31.81 -6.65 3.50
N PRO A 25 32.29 -7.25 4.62
CA PRO A 25 31.67 -7.10 5.92
C PRO A 25 32.20 -5.81 6.58
N THR A 26 31.34 -5.11 7.30
CA THR A 26 31.61 -3.84 8.01
C THR A 26 31.33 -2.58 7.20
N GLU A 27 30.07 -2.33 6.88
CA GLU A 27 29.58 -0.95 6.82
C GLU A 27 28.34 -0.87 7.72
N PRO A 28 28.33 -0.04 8.77
CA PRO A 28 27.13 0.14 9.58
C PRO A 28 26.00 0.59 8.66
N PRO A 29 24.74 0.14 8.89
CA PRO A 29 23.62 0.57 8.07
C PRO A 29 23.62 2.09 8.12
N SER A 30 23.81 2.73 6.97
CA SER A 30 23.84 4.18 6.83
C SER A 30 22.63 4.74 7.55
N THR A 31 22.83 5.19 8.79
CA THR A 31 21.84 5.88 9.58
C THR A 31 21.71 7.21 8.88
N SER A 32 20.84 7.24 7.86
CA SER A 32 20.34 8.48 7.30
C SER A 32 20.04 9.38 8.49
N VAL A 33 20.62 10.59 8.53
CA VAL A 33 20.44 11.57 9.61
C VAL A 33 18.95 11.83 9.87
N PHE A 34 18.12 11.49 8.90
CA PHE A 34 16.67 11.54 8.93
C PHE A 34 15.99 10.29 9.49
N GLY A 35 16.68 9.23 9.91
CA GLY A 35 16.08 7.93 10.25
C GLY A 35 14.86 8.05 11.17
N THR A 36 15.03 8.60 12.38
CA THR A 36 13.93 8.78 13.34
C THR A 36 12.84 9.72 12.82
N TYR A 37 13.23 10.77 12.07
CA TYR A 37 12.28 11.74 11.50
C TYR A 37 11.50 11.17 10.32
N ALA A 38 12.12 10.29 9.53
CA ALA A 38 11.54 9.59 8.40
C ALA A 38 10.60 8.50 8.90
N GLU A 39 10.97 7.75 9.95
CA GLU A 39 10.06 6.82 10.64
C GLU A 39 8.82 7.55 11.18
N ARG A 40 9.04 8.69 11.84
CA ARG A 40 7.95 9.53 12.35
C ARG A 40 7.06 10.03 11.22
N LEU A 41 7.66 10.54 10.15
CA LEU A 41 6.92 11.00 8.98
C LEU A 41 6.12 9.88 8.31
N ARG A 42 6.69 8.68 8.17
CA ARG A 42 5.96 7.50 7.67
C ARG A 42 4.76 7.16 8.54
N SER A 43 4.93 7.23 9.86
CA SER A 43 3.86 6.97 10.82
C SER A 43 2.74 8.01 10.73
N GLU A 44 3.08 9.29 10.60
CA GLU A 44 2.11 10.38 10.43
C GLU A 44 1.39 10.29 9.09
N VAL A 45 2.11 10.04 7.99
CA VAL A 45 1.50 9.84 6.66
C VAL A 45 0.58 8.62 6.67
N PHE A 46 0.98 7.54 7.33
CA PHE A 46 0.14 6.35 7.49
C PHE A 46 -1.14 6.67 8.28
N ASN A 47 -1.01 7.38 9.42
CA ASN A 47 -2.17 7.80 10.21
C ASN A 47 -3.11 8.68 9.38
N TYR A 48 -2.57 9.65 8.65
CA TYR A 48 -3.33 10.50 7.76
C TYR A 48 -4.08 9.69 6.69
N LEU A 49 -3.41 8.75 6.01
CA LEU A 49 -4.02 7.91 4.97
C LEU A 49 -5.13 6.99 5.48
N VAL A 50 -4.97 6.45 6.70
CA VAL A 50 -5.88 5.44 7.25
C VAL A 50 -7.04 6.05 8.03
N VAL A 51 -6.82 7.18 8.70
CA VAL A 51 -7.77 7.78 9.64
C VAL A 51 -8.31 9.11 9.11
N THR A 52 -7.42 10.07 8.81
CA THR A 52 -7.84 11.45 8.50
C THR A 52 -8.45 11.56 7.10
N LEU A 53 -7.84 10.93 6.11
CA LEU A 53 -8.19 11.08 4.70
C LEU A 53 -9.57 10.45 4.39
N PRO A 54 -9.92 9.23 4.86
CA PRO A 54 -11.26 8.69 4.67
C PRO A 54 -12.37 9.54 5.30
N ASN A 55 -12.08 10.19 6.43
CA ASN A 55 -13.01 11.11 7.10
C ASN A 55 -13.15 12.42 6.32
N LEU A 56 -12.05 12.98 5.80
CA LEU A 56 -12.06 14.21 5.01
C LEU A 56 -12.78 14.04 3.67
N LEU A 57 -12.65 12.87 3.05
CA LEU A 57 -13.33 12.54 1.79
C LEU A 57 -14.76 12.03 2.00
N GLU A 58 -15.25 12.03 3.24
CA GLU A 58 -16.60 11.57 3.60
C GLU A 58 -16.95 10.22 2.97
N VAL A 59 -16.03 9.26 2.99
CA VAL A 59 -16.15 7.98 2.25
C VAL A 59 -17.36 7.14 2.72
N GLN A 60 -17.92 7.45 3.90
CA GLN A 60 -19.10 6.83 4.48
C GLN A 60 -20.38 7.66 4.30
N ALA A 61 -20.27 8.91 3.86
CA ALA A 61 -21.45 9.72 3.56
C ALA A 61 -22.11 9.15 2.31
N ALA A 62 -23.42 8.91 2.38
CA ALA A 62 -24.22 8.56 1.23
C ALA A 62 -24.35 9.78 0.32
N VAL A 63 -23.31 10.06 -0.46
CA VAL A 63 -23.35 11.12 -1.47
C VAL A 63 -24.26 10.64 -2.61
N PRO A 64 -25.27 11.42 -3.03
CA PRO A 64 -26.10 11.07 -4.17
C PRO A 64 -25.22 10.90 -5.43
N ALA A 65 -25.52 9.90 -6.25
CA ALA A 65 -24.73 9.41 -7.38
C ALA A 65 -24.46 10.43 -8.53
N GLU A 66 -24.86 11.68 -8.36
CA GLU A 66 -24.85 12.75 -9.37
C GLU A 66 -23.69 13.76 -9.16
N ALA A 67 -22.91 13.65 -8.08
CA ALA A 67 -21.91 14.66 -7.69
C ALA A 67 -20.46 14.16 -7.84
N GLY A 68 -19.92 14.17 -9.06
CA GLY A 68 -18.47 14.06 -9.32
C GLY A 68 -17.81 12.72 -8.92
N PRO A 69 -16.47 12.59 -9.09
CA PRO A 69 -15.75 11.40 -8.65
C PRO A 69 -15.92 11.25 -7.14
N SER A 70 -16.47 10.12 -6.70
CA SER A 70 -16.80 9.91 -5.30
C SER A 70 -15.55 10.02 -4.42
N GLY A 71 -15.68 10.42 -3.15
CA GLY A 71 -14.55 10.43 -2.22
C GLY A 71 -13.85 9.07 -2.13
N ARG A 72 -14.62 7.99 -2.37
CA ARG A 72 -14.11 6.62 -2.52
C ARG A 72 -13.21 6.45 -3.75
N ASP A 73 -13.56 7.02 -4.90
CA ASP A 73 -12.76 6.94 -6.12
C ASP A 73 -11.44 7.72 -5.98
N THR A 74 -11.49 8.88 -5.33
CA THR A 74 -10.27 9.65 -5.00
C THR A 74 -9.38 8.86 -4.04
N LEU A 75 -9.97 8.24 -3.02
CA LEU A 75 -9.24 7.33 -2.11
C LEU A 75 -8.61 6.17 -2.90
N LEU A 76 -9.35 5.59 -3.84
CA LEU A 76 -8.88 4.49 -4.68
C LEU A 76 -7.68 4.89 -5.54
N GLN A 77 -7.71 6.08 -6.13
CA GLN A 77 -6.61 6.63 -6.93
C GLN A 77 -5.37 6.92 -6.08
N ILE A 78 -5.53 7.40 -4.85
CA ILE A 78 -4.39 7.60 -3.94
C ILE A 78 -3.81 6.25 -3.53
N PHE A 79 -4.67 5.31 -3.11
CA PHE A 79 -4.26 3.98 -2.71
C PHE A 79 -3.66 3.17 -3.86
N SER A 80 -3.88 3.52 -5.13
CA SER A 80 -3.19 2.85 -6.23
C SER A 80 -1.72 3.28 -6.40
N LEU A 81 -1.31 4.41 -5.81
CA LEU A 81 0.05 4.94 -5.90
C LEU A 81 0.93 4.61 -4.68
N VAL A 82 0.31 4.27 -3.54
CA VAL A 82 1.00 3.97 -2.28
C VAL A 82 1.94 2.74 -2.40
N PRO A 83 3.09 2.69 -1.71
CA PRO A 83 3.92 1.49 -1.64
C PRO A 83 3.14 0.26 -1.14
N PHE A 84 3.63 -0.94 -1.46
CA PHE A 84 2.91 -2.17 -1.10
C PHE A 84 2.75 -2.33 0.41
N ASP A 85 3.79 -2.07 1.19
CA ASP A 85 3.78 -2.30 2.63
C ASP A 85 2.79 -1.37 3.34
N MET A 86 2.73 -0.10 2.94
CA MET A 86 1.76 0.86 3.48
C MET A 86 0.32 0.51 3.06
N PHE A 87 0.12 0.05 1.83
CA PHE A 87 -1.19 -0.40 1.36
C PHE A 87 -1.68 -1.63 2.11
N LYS A 88 -0.83 -2.64 2.24
CA LYS A 88 -1.10 -3.85 3.02
C LYS A 88 -1.46 -3.50 4.46
N ALA A 89 -0.61 -2.71 5.12
CA ALA A 89 -0.83 -2.30 6.50
C ALA A 89 -2.14 -1.49 6.66
N ALA A 90 -2.48 -0.64 5.70
CA ALA A 90 -3.71 0.16 5.75
C ALA A 90 -4.96 -0.72 5.60
N ILE A 91 -4.98 -1.67 4.66
CA ILE A 91 -6.12 -2.57 4.44
C ILE A 91 -6.29 -3.57 5.60
N GLU A 92 -5.18 -4.09 6.14
CA GLU A 92 -5.19 -5.04 7.24
C GLU A 92 -5.48 -4.36 8.60
N SER A 93 -5.31 -3.04 8.68
CA SER A 93 -5.54 -2.28 9.91
C SER A 93 -7.02 -2.24 10.30
N PRO A 94 -7.38 -2.58 11.55
CA PRO A 94 -8.75 -2.43 12.05
C PRO A 94 -9.21 -0.96 12.09
N THR A 95 -8.28 0.00 12.10
CA THR A 95 -8.61 1.44 12.13
C THR A 95 -9.10 1.99 10.79
N PHE A 96 -8.96 1.23 9.69
CA PHE A 96 -9.43 1.66 8.38
C PHE A 96 -10.96 1.54 8.26
N GLN A 97 -11.65 2.67 8.41
CA GLN A 97 -13.11 2.76 8.42
C GLN A 97 -13.66 2.90 6.99
N ILE A 98 -13.79 1.79 6.25
CA ILE A 98 -14.38 1.78 4.89
C ILE A 98 -15.71 1.01 4.81
N GLY A 99 -16.27 0.65 5.96
CA GLY A 99 -17.48 -0.18 6.08
C GLY A 99 -17.15 -1.63 6.47
N SER A 100 -17.95 -2.57 5.98
CA SER A 100 -17.79 -4.01 6.28
C SER A 100 -16.52 -4.60 5.67
N ASP A 101 -16.10 -5.78 6.16
CA ASP A 101 -14.97 -6.53 5.58
C ASP A 101 -15.18 -6.83 4.10
N GLN A 102 -16.43 -7.00 3.66
CA GLN A 102 -16.77 -7.16 2.24
C GLN A 102 -16.52 -5.88 1.44
N ALA A 103 -16.89 -4.70 1.97
CA ALA A 103 -16.64 -3.40 1.34
C ALA A 103 -15.14 -3.08 1.25
N ARG A 104 -14.40 -3.50 2.28
CA ARG A 104 -12.93 -3.42 2.36
C ARG A 104 -12.25 -4.37 1.38
N PHE A 105 -12.72 -5.61 1.27
CA PHE A 105 -12.24 -6.58 0.29
C PHE A 105 -12.45 -6.05 -1.14
N LYS A 106 -13.66 -5.53 -1.42
CA LYS A 106 -13.96 -4.91 -2.72
C LYS A 106 -13.03 -3.73 -3.00
N PHE A 107 -12.86 -2.84 -2.03
CA PHE A 107 -11.96 -1.69 -2.17
C PHE A 107 -10.52 -2.13 -2.49
N ALA A 108 -9.98 -3.08 -1.72
CA ALA A 108 -8.63 -3.57 -1.92
C ALA A 108 -8.47 -4.25 -3.30
N LYS A 109 -9.49 -4.99 -3.75
CA LYS A 109 -9.50 -5.60 -5.09
C LYS A 109 -9.46 -4.53 -6.19
N ASP A 110 -10.33 -3.53 -6.10
CA ASP A 110 -10.41 -2.42 -7.06
C ASP A 110 -9.07 -1.64 -7.09
N ALA A 111 -8.44 -1.42 -5.93
CA ALA A 111 -7.15 -0.73 -5.82
C ALA A 111 -6.00 -1.52 -6.46
N ILE A 112 -5.96 -2.84 -6.22
CA ILE A 112 -4.96 -3.75 -6.83
C ILE A 112 -5.10 -3.77 -8.35
N GLU A 113 -6.33 -3.73 -8.87
CA GLU A 113 -6.58 -3.68 -10.30
C GLU A 113 -6.00 -2.39 -10.93
N LEU A 114 -6.23 -1.23 -10.31
CA LEU A 114 -5.60 0.03 -10.72
C LEU A 114 -4.07 -0.03 -10.63
N ARG A 115 -3.52 -0.61 -9.55
CA ARG A 115 -2.06 -0.76 -9.35
C ARG A 115 -1.41 -1.58 -10.44
N LYS A 116 -2.08 -2.61 -10.94
CA LYS A 116 -1.60 -3.46 -12.03
C LYS A 116 -1.39 -2.67 -13.33
N HIS A 117 -2.23 -1.64 -13.57
CA HIS A 117 -2.11 -0.78 -14.75
C HIS A 117 -1.05 0.32 -14.59
N THR A 118 -0.87 0.86 -13.38
CA THR A 118 0.06 1.96 -13.13
C THR A 118 1.50 1.50 -12.89
N ARG A 119 1.72 0.30 -12.33
CA ARG A 119 3.06 -0.22 -12.06
C ARG A 119 3.66 -0.84 -13.32
N THR A 120 4.60 -0.12 -13.91
CA THR A 120 5.49 -0.65 -14.95
C THR A 120 6.29 -1.80 -14.35
N ASN A 121 6.37 -2.91 -15.08
CA ASN A 121 6.88 -4.22 -14.67
C ASN A 121 5.94 -5.03 -13.76
N GLY A 122 5.25 -5.99 -14.39
CA GLY A 122 4.65 -7.18 -13.75
C GLY A 122 5.68 -8.12 -13.11
N MET A 123 6.64 -7.56 -12.38
CA MET A 123 7.58 -8.23 -11.50
C MET A 123 6.92 -8.73 -10.23
N ALA A 124 5.72 -8.24 -9.90
CA ALA A 124 4.99 -8.69 -8.73
C ALA A 124 3.48 -8.72 -8.97
N GLU A 125 2.85 -9.81 -8.52
CA GLU A 125 1.40 -9.97 -8.51
C GLU A 125 0.89 -9.70 -7.10
N GLU A 126 0.02 -8.70 -6.96
CA GLU A 126 -0.65 -8.37 -5.70
C GLU A 126 -2.02 -9.09 -5.68
N THR A 127 -2.41 -9.66 -4.55
CA THR A 127 -3.68 -10.40 -4.39
C THR A 127 -4.28 -10.14 -3.03
N VAL A 128 -5.60 -9.95 -2.99
CA VAL A 128 -6.37 -9.81 -1.75
C VAL A 128 -7.17 -11.08 -1.46
N VAL A 129 -7.21 -11.48 -0.20
CA VAL A 129 -7.95 -12.64 0.30
C VAL A 129 -8.85 -12.20 1.45
N LEU A 130 -10.07 -12.74 1.50
CA LEU A 130 -10.97 -12.60 2.63
C LEU A 130 -10.94 -13.91 3.43
N ALA A 131 -10.44 -13.87 4.66
CA ALA A 131 -10.33 -15.02 5.54
C ALA A 131 -11.61 -15.16 6.36
N PHE A 132 -12.30 -16.29 6.20
CA PHE A 132 -13.45 -16.65 7.02
C PHE A 132 -13.01 -17.61 8.14
N GLY A 133 -13.39 -17.32 9.38
CA GLY A 133 -13.31 -18.29 10.49
C GLY A 133 -12.01 -18.36 11.30
N GLY A 134 -11.15 -17.33 11.30
CA GLY A 134 -9.89 -17.33 12.05
C GLY A 134 -9.72 -16.13 13.00
N GLY A 135 -10.44 -16.12 14.13
CA GLY A 135 -10.46 -15.00 15.09
C GLY A 135 -9.22 -14.81 15.97
N ASN A 136 -8.01 -15.07 15.48
CA ASN A 136 -6.80 -15.08 16.34
C ASN A 136 -5.61 -14.22 15.89
N PHE A 137 -5.76 -13.44 14.81
CA PHE A 137 -4.84 -12.36 14.48
C PHE A 137 -5.63 -11.07 14.62
N GLY A 138 -5.31 -10.22 15.59
CA GLY A 138 -6.06 -9.00 15.95
C GLY A 138 -6.08 -7.90 14.87
N GLY A 139 -6.46 -8.24 13.64
CA GLY A 139 -6.59 -7.39 12.46
C GLY A 139 -7.85 -7.74 11.64
N SER A 140 -7.98 -7.06 10.51
CA SER A 140 -9.10 -7.24 9.56
C SER A 140 -9.15 -8.66 8.96
N ALA A 141 -10.35 -9.16 8.64
CA ALA A 141 -10.51 -10.42 7.91
C ALA A 141 -9.90 -10.37 6.49
N VAL A 142 -9.60 -9.18 5.98
CA VAL A 142 -9.03 -8.94 4.65
C VAL A 142 -7.50 -8.89 4.72
N HIS A 143 -6.85 -9.74 3.93
CA HIS A 143 -5.39 -9.86 3.86
C HIS A 143 -4.89 -9.58 2.45
N VAL A 144 -3.77 -8.87 2.33
CA VAL A 144 -3.13 -8.54 1.04
C VAL A 144 -1.76 -9.19 0.96
N THR A 145 -1.48 -9.84 -0.17
CA THR A 145 -0.22 -10.54 -0.45
C THR A 145 0.40 -10.04 -1.74
N LYS A 146 1.73 -10.10 -1.84
CA LYS A 146 2.50 -9.77 -3.04
C LYS A 146 3.46 -10.91 -3.36
N LYS A 147 3.34 -11.45 -4.56
CA LYS A 147 4.20 -12.53 -5.06
C LYS A 147 5.10 -12.00 -6.17
N MET A 148 6.42 -12.06 -5.95
CA MET A 148 7.39 -11.69 -6.98
C MET A 148 7.42 -12.76 -8.08
N LYS A 149 7.34 -12.33 -9.34
CA LYS A 149 7.52 -13.19 -10.51
C LYS A 149 9.01 -13.48 -10.66
N LYS A 150 9.40 -14.71 -10.35
CA LYS A 150 10.78 -15.17 -10.55
C LYS A 150 11.12 -15.14 -12.03
N ARG A 151 12.29 -14.61 -12.39
CA ARG A 151 12.82 -14.74 -13.75
C ARG A 151 13.14 -16.23 -13.99
N PRO A 152 12.83 -16.78 -15.18
CA PRO A 152 13.19 -18.15 -15.49
C PRO A 152 14.72 -18.30 -15.42
N LEU A 153 15.20 -19.25 -14.61
CA LEU A 153 16.59 -19.65 -14.59
C LEU A 153 16.82 -20.59 -15.76
N TRP A 154 17.72 -20.24 -16.68
CA TRP A 154 18.13 -21.13 -17.76
C TRP A 154 19.14 -22.15 -17.21
N LYS A 155 18.95 -23.43 -17.54
CA LYS A 155 19.91 -24.48 -17.21
C LYS A 155 20.98 -24.52 -18.29
N VAL A 156 22.24 -24.29 -17.92
CA VAL A 156 23.38 -24.61 -18.79
C VAL A 156 23.59 -26.11 -18.71
N ASN A 157 23.53 -26.81 -19.84
CA ASN A 157 24.02 -28.19 -19.89
C ASN A 157 25.52 -28.13 -20.20
N ALA A 158 26.32 -28.82 -19.39
CA ALA A 158 27.73 -29.09 -19.63
C ALA A 158 27.88 -30.46 -20.29
#